data_AF-A0A7C6X002-F1
#
_entry.id   AF-A0A7C6X002-F1
#
_cell.length_a   1.000
_cell.length_b   1.000
_cell.length_c   1.000
_cell.angle_alpha   90.00
_cell.angle_beta   90.00
_cell.angle_gamma   90.00
#
_symmetry.space_group_name_H-M   'P 1'
#
loop_
_entity.id
_entity.type
_entity.pdbx_description
1 polymer ?
#
loop_
_entity_poly.entity_id
_entity_poly.type
_entity_poly.pdbx_seq_one_letter_code
_entity_poly.pdbx_strand_id
1 'polypeptide(L)'
;EVVNQLVISNGNVEESTNATNSAAENMKQNAIESQKKMRLSKDKMDIIKTTVEQSNQIMGELDVKLREISDITAIIGEIVDQTNLLALNASIEAARAGEHGRGFAIVADEVRKLAEQSGQAAKQISHIAKTILSNSQNAVDSMAESIKEVDEGENLILEINDQIDTLMKDINVVAERSQNISKELSEQYNHIDNIVTMVQDISSISEETAAGTEEVSASAEEQTATMESISASSQDLAKLAENLSLLVNKFKV
;
A
#
# COMPACT_ATOMS: atom_id res chain seq x y z
N GLU A 1 42.51 5.36 16.35
CA GLU A 1 41.86 4.80 15.14
C GLU A 1 40.47 4.23 15.41
N VAL A 2 40.32 3.28 16.35
CA VAL A 2 39.04 2.63 16.68
C VAL A 2 37.94 3.62 17.12
N VAL A 3 38.24 4.57 18.00
CA VAL A 3 37.27 5.61 18.42
C VAL A 3 36.75 6.40 17.23
N ASN A 4 37.62 6.78 16.30
CA ASN A 4 37.23 7.55 15.11
C ASN A 4 36.31 6.72 14.20
N GLN A 5 36.56 5.40 14.07
CA GLN A 5 35.66 4.51 13.35
C GLN A 5 34.29 4.38 14.04
N LEU A 6 34.24 4.36 15.38
CA LEU A 6 32.97 4.34 16.13
C LEU A 6 32.15 5.62 15.91
N VAL A 7 32.79 6.78 15.91
CA VAL A 7 32.12 8.06 15.63
C VAL A 7 31.54 8.08 14.21
N ILE A 8 32.32 7.66 13.21
CA ILE A 8 31.85 7.56 11.82
C ILE A 8 30.70 6.57 11.71
N SER A 9 30.80 5.41 12.36
CA SER A 9 29.75 4.40 12.36
C SER A 9 28.45 4.94 12.97
N ASN A 10 28.52 5.63 14.12
CA ASN A 10 27.35 6.25 14.73
C ASN A 10 26.71 7.29 13.82
N GLY A 11 27.52 8.13 13.16
CA GLY A 11 27.02 9.12 12.20
C GLY A 11 26.27 8.47 11.03
N ASN A 12 26.77 7.35 10.51
CA ASN A 12 26.08 6.61 9.44
C ASN A 12 24.74 6.02 9.91
N VAL A 13 24.67 5.49 11.14
CA VAL A 13 23.42 4.98 11.71
C VAL A 13 22.43 6.12 11.98
N GLU A 14 22.91 7.28 12.42
CA GLU A 14 22.10 8.49 12.61
C GLU A 14 21.49 8.98 11.30
N GLU A 15 22.28 9.08 10.23
CA GLU A 15 21.80 9.42 8.89
C GLU A 15 20.75 8.42 8.40
N SER A 16 21.00 7.12 8.57
CA SER A 16 20.07 6.06 8.20
C SER A 16 18.75 6.13 8.99
N THR A 17 18.83 6.48 10.28
CA THR A 17 17.65 6.65 11.16
C THR A 17 16.81 7.87 10.72
N ASN A 18 17.46 8.98 10.38
CA ASN A 18 16.79 10.18 9.86
C ASN A 18 16.12 9.93 8.51
N ALA A 19 16.78 9.18 7.62
CA ALA A 19 16.19 8.75 6.36
C ALA A 19 14.97 7.84 6.58
N THR A 20 15.05 6.91 7.54
CA THR A 20 13.95 6.01 7.91
C THR A 20 12.74 6.78 8.47
N ASN A 21 12.96 7.76 9.35
CA ASN A 21 11.90 8.65 9.85
C ASN A 21 11.24 9.46 8.72
N SER A 22 12.03 10.01 7.80
CA SER A 22 11.51 10.74 6.65
C SER A 22 10.68 9.84 5.72
N ALA A 23 11.13 8.60 5.51
CA ALA A 23 10.38 7.60 4.75
C ALA A 23 9.07 7.21 5.44
N ALA A 24 9.09 7.03 6.76
CA ALA A 24 7.89 6.75 7.56
C ALA A 24 6.83 7.85 7.44
N GLU A 25 7.22 9.13 7.52
CA GLU A 25 6.29 10.25 7.38
C GLU A 25 5.70 10.34 5.96
N ASN A 26 6.52 10.10 4.93
CA ASN A 26 6.04 10.02 3.55
C ASN A 26 5.05 8.86 3.35
N MET A 27 5.33 7.68 3.92
CA MET A 27 4.43 6.53 3.87
C MET A 27 3.10 6.84 4.57
N LYS A 28 3.14 7.51 5.72
CA LYS A 28 1.96 7.94 6.46
C LYS A 28 1.10 8.91 5.63
N GLN A 29 1.72 9.88 4.98
CA GLN A 29 1.01 10.82 4.11
C GLN A 29 0.35 10.11 2.92
N ASN A 30 1.05 9.15 2.30
CA ASN A 30 0.52 8.33 1.21
C ASN A 30 -0.65 7.46 1.67
N ALA A 31 -0.59 6.90 2.88
CA ALA A 31 -1.67 6.12 3.48
C ALA A 31 -2.93 6.96 3.71
N ILE A 32 -2.77 8.18 4.26
CA ILE A 32 -3.87 9.14 4.44
C ILE A 32 -4.51 9.53 3.08
N GLU A 33 -3.69 9.78 2.06
CA GLU A 33 -4.19 10.07 0.71
C GLU A 33 -4.94 8.87 0.12
N SER A 34 -4.43 7.66 0.36
CA SER A 34 -5.06 6.40 -0.09
C SER A 34 -6.42 6.20 0.58
N GLN A 35 -6.53 6.42 1.89
CA GLN A 35 -7.82 6.41 2.60
C GLN A 35 -8.81 7.43 2.02
N LYS A 36 -8.37 8.65 1.70
CA LYS A 36 -9.22 9.65 1.06
C LYS A 36 -9.71 9.18 -0.31
N LYS A 37 -8.83 8.59 -1.11
CA LYS A 37 -9.17 8.02 -2.44
C LYS A 37 -10.13 6.84 -2.32
N MET A 38 -9.97 5.98 -1.31
CA MET A 38 -10.88 4.86 -1.05
C MET A 38 -12.27 5.35 -0.63
N ARG A 39 -12.35 6.37 0.22
CA ARG A 39 -13.64 7.01 0.57
C ARG A 39 -14.33 7.58 -0.66
N LEU A 40 -13.61 8.31 -1.51
CA LEU A 40 -14.16 8.82 -2.77
C LEU A 40 -14.61 7.68 -3.70
N SER A 41 -13.89 6.56 -3.73
CA SER A 41 -14.27 5.39 -4.52
C SER A 41 -15.57 4.78 -4.01
N LYS A 42 -15.76 4.71 -2.69
CA LYS A 42 -17.02 4.28 -2.08
C LYS A 42 -18.18 5.19 -2.47
N ASP A 43 -18.02 6.51 -2.33
CA ASP A 43 -19.05 7.47 -2.72
C ASP A 43 -19.44 7.32 -4.22
N LYS A 44 -18.47 6.94 -5.07
CA LYS A 44 -18.74 6.67 -6.49
C LYS A 44 -19.50 5.36 -6.71
N MET A 45 -19.21 4.31 -5.92
CA MET A 45 -19.98 3.06 -5.97
C MET A 45 -21.44 3.28 -5.56
N ASP A 46 -21.69 4.05 -4.50
CA ASP A 46 -23.05 4.44 -4.07
C ASP A 46 -23.83 5.17 -5.18
N ILE A 47 -23.15 6.07 -5.91
CA ILE A 47 -23.74 6.79 -7.05
C ILE A 47 -24.05 5.83 -8.21
N ILE A 48 -23.14 4.89 -8.52
CA ILE A 48 -23.35 3.89 -9.57
C ILE A 48 -24.56 3.02 -9.21
N LYS A 49 -24.63 2.52 -7.98
CA LYS A 49 -25.74 1.73 -7.46
C LYS A 49 -27.08 2.43 -7.64
N THR A 50 -27.16 3.69 -7.20
CA THR A 50 -28.36 4.54 -7.37
C THR A 50 -28.73 4.72 -8.84
N THR A 51 -27.74 4.92 -9.72
CA THR A 51 -27.97 5.12 -11.16
C THR A 51 -28.48 3.84 -11.83
N VAL A 52 -27.98 2.68 -11.41
CA VAL A 52 -28.43 1.37 -11.90
C VAL A 52 -29.85 1.08 -11.42
N GLU A 53 -30.18 1.39 -10.16
CA GLU A 53 -31.55 1.26 -9.63
C GLU A 53 -32.55 2.13 -10.41
N GLN A 54 -32.19 3.40 -10.70
CA GLN A 54 -33.01 4.28 -11.53
C GLN A 54 -33.19 3.73 -12.95
N SER A 55 -32.13 3.17 -13.53
CA SER A 55 -32.18 2.58 -14.87
C SER A 55 -33.08 1.33 -14.91
N ASN A 56 -33.06 0.51 -13.85
CA ASN A 56 -33.99 -0.60 -13.67
C ASN A 56 -35.45 -0.14 -13.59
N GLN A 57 -35.73 0.96 -12.87
CA GLN A 57 -37.08 1.53 -12.84
C GLN A 57 -37.55 1.98 -14.23
N ILE A 58 -36.69 2.67 -14.99
CA ILE A 58 -37.00 3.12 -16.35
C ILE A 58 -37.28 1.92 -17.27
N MET A 59 -36.51 0.83 -17.16
CA MET A 59 -36.80 -0.40 -17.92
C MET A 59 -38.12 -1.05 -17.51
N GLY A 60 -38.48 -1.03 -16.22
CA GLY A 60 -39.78 -1.50 -15.76
C GLY A 60 -40.94 -0.70 -16.38
N GLU A 61 -40.82 0.63 -16.45
CA GLU A 61 -41.81 1.48 -17.12
C GLU A 61 -41.88 1.20 -18.63
N LEU A 62 -40.74 0.94 -19.27
CA LEU A 62 -40.67 0.56 -20.68
C LEU A 62 -41.36 -0.78 -20.96
N ASP A 63 -41.17 -1.79 -20.10
CA ASP A 63 -41.84 -3.10 -20.20
C ASP A 63 -43.38 -2.93 -20.21
N VAL A 64 -43.90 -2.13 -19.28
CA VAL A 64 -45.33 -1.81 -19.20
C VAL A 64 -45.82 -1.16 -20.49
N LYS A 65 -45.08 -0.17 -21.02
CA LYS A 65 -45.46 0.53 -22.26
C LYS A 65 -45.41 -0.36 -23.50
N LEU A 66 -44.45 -1.29 -23.57
CA LEU A 66 -44.35 -2.25 -24.67
C LEU A 66 -45.46 -3.30 -24.64
N ARG A 67 -45.93 -3.68 -23.45
CA ARG A 67 -47.13 -4.52 -23.29
C ARG A 67 -48.38 -3.79 -23.76
N GLU A 68 -48.58 -2.53 -23.38
CA GLU A 68 -49.67 -1.69 -23.88
C GLU A 68 -49.66 -1.59 -25.42
N ILE A 69 -48.48 -1.38 -26.03
CA ILE A 69 -48.33 -1.36 -27.49
C ILE A 69 -48.70 -2.72 -28.09
N SER A 70 -48.27 -3.82 -27.47
CA SER A 70 -48.59 -5.17 -27.94
C SER A 70 -50.10 -5.41 -27.94
N ASP A 71 -50.81 -5.01 -26.88
CA ASP A 71 -52.27 -5.12 -26.77
C ASP A 71 -52.99 -4.26 -27.83
N ILE A 72 -52.53 -3.02 -28.04
CA ILE A 72 -53.08 -2.13 -29.08
C ILE A 72 -52.88 -2.74 -30.48
N THR A 73 -51.68 -3.29 -30.77
CA THR A 73 -51.43 -3.92 -32.07
C THR A 73 -52.27 -5.17 -32.30
N ALA A 74 -52.61 -5.91 -31.24
CA ALA A 74 -53.52 -7.05 -31.31
C ALA A 74 -54.95 -6.59 -31.68
N ILE A 75 -55.45 -5.55 -31.01
CA ILE A 75 -56.76 -4.95 -31.32
C ILE A 75 -56.80 -4.41 -32.76
N ILE A 76 -55.75 -3.74 -33.23
CA ILE A 76 -55.67 -3.28 -34.62
C ILE A 76 -55.72 -4.47 -35.59
N GLY A 77 -55.05 -5.58 -35.25
CA GLY A 77 -55.13 -6.82 -36.01
C GLY A 77 -56.58 -7.34 -36.14
N GLU A 78 -57.32 -7.37 -35.03
CA GLU A 78 -58.74 -7.75 -35.03
C GLU A 78 -59.61 -6.81 -35.87
N ILE A 79 -59.39 -5.49 -35.76
CA ILE A 79 -60.10 -4.49 -36.56
C ILE A 79 -59.80 -4.67 -38.06
N VAL A 80 -58.54 -4.94 -38.41
CA VAL A 80 -58.14 -5.21 -39.79
C VAL A 80 -58.83 -6.46 -40.32
N ASP A 81 -58.86 -7.55 -39.56
CA ASP A 81 -59.52 -8.79 -39.97
C ASP A 81 -61.03 -8.58 -40.17
N GLN A 82 -61.69 -7.83 -39.28
CA GLN A 82 -63.10 -7.45 -39.43
C GLN A 82 -63.34 -6.56 -40.65
N THR A 83 -62.48 -5.55 -40.87
CA THR A 83 -62.57 -4.62 -42.00
C THR A 83 -62.37 -5.34 -43.32
N ASN A 84 -61.42 -6.28 -43.36
CA ASN A 84 -61.17 -7.14 -44.52
C ASN A 84 -62.38 -8.03 -44.83
N LEU A 85 -63.02 -8.60 -43.81
CA LEU A 85 -64.23 -9.41 -43.96
C LEU A 85 -65.44 -8.58 -44.40
N LEU A 86 -65.60 -7.36 -43.88
CA LEU A 86 -66.62 -6.41 -44.32
C LEU A 86 -66.41 -5.98 -45.79
N ALA A 87 -65.17 -5.67 -46.16
CA ALA A 87 -64.80 -5.30 -47.52
C ALA A 87 -65.06 -6.45 -48.50
N LEU A 88 -64.72 -7.68 -48.12
CA LEU A 88 -65.02 -8.88 -48.92
C LEU A 88 -66.52 -9.07 -49.13
N ASN A 89 -67.33 -8.94 -48.08
CA ASN A 89 -68.78 -9.02 -48.19
C ASN A 89 -69.36 -7.91 -49.08
N ALA A 90 -68.81 -6.69 -48.99
CA ALA A 90 -69.19 -5.58 -49.86
C ALA A 90 -68.80 -5.83 -51.33
N SER A 91 -67.62 -6.39 -51.61
CA SER A 91 -67.21 -6.78 -52.98
C SER A 91 -68.15 -7.87 -53.55
N ILE A 92 -68.57 -8.83 -52.73
CA ILE A 92 -69.53 -9.88 -53.13
C ILE A 92 -70.89 -9.27 -53.48
N GLU A 93 -71.44 -8.40 -52.63
CA GLU A 93 -72.76 -7.80 -52.87
C GLU A 93 -72.73 -6.81 -54.04
N ALA A 94 -71.62 -6.09 -54.23
CA ALA A 94 -71.39 -5.23 -55.39
C ALA A 94 -71.34 -6.04 -56.70
N ALA A 95 -70.71 -7.22 -56.70
CA ALA A 95 -70.73 -8.14 -57.84
C ALA A 95 -72.15 -8.67 -58.13
N ARG A 96 -72.95 -8.89 -57.06
CA ARG A 96 -74.33 -9.35 -57.15
C ARG A 96 -75.29 -8.31 -57.77
N ALA A 97 -75.02 -7.02 -57.57
CA ALA A 97 -75.76 -5.90 -58.17
C ALA A 97 -75.41 -5.64 -59.65
N GLY A 98 -74.47 -6.40 -60.24
CA GLY A 98 -74.11 -6.30 -61.66
C GLY A 98 -73.55 -4.92 -62.05
N GLU A 99 -74.01 -4.37 -63.18
CA GLU A 99 -73.53 -3.06 -63.69
C GLU A 99 -73.79 -1.89 -62.72
N HIS A 100 -74.81 -1.97 -61.86
CA HIS A 100 -75.11 -0.93 -60.87
C HIS A 100 -74.17 -0.95 -59.65
N GLY A 101 -73.50 -2.07 -59.38
CA GLY A 101 -72.57 -2.24 -58.26
C GLY A 101 -71.10 -1.97 -58.60
N ARG A 102 -70.79 -1.67 -59.86
CA ARG A 102 -69.40 -1.60 -60.38
C ARG A 102 -68.54 -0.55 -59.67
N GLY A 103 -69.11 0.60 -59.30
CA GLY A 103 -68.42 1.63 -58.51
C GLY A 103 -68.17 1.21 -57.06
N PHE A 104 -69.12 0.50 -56.44
CA PHE A 104 -68.98 -0.03 -55.08
C PHE A 104 -67.96 -1.17 -55.00
N ALA A 105 -67.84 -2.00 -56.04
CA ALA A 105 -66.85 -3.07 -56.10
C ALA A 105 -65.41 -2.52 -56.07
N ILE A 106 -65.15 -1.41 -56.78
CA ILE A 106 -63.83 -0.75 -56.77
C ILE A 106 -63.49 -0.22 -55.37
N VAL A 107 -64.46 0.42 -54.71
CA VAL A 107 -64.27 0.93 -53.34
C VAL A 107 -64.03 -0.20 -52.35
N ALA A 108 -64.80 -1.29 -52.43
CA ALA A 108 -64.65 -2.44 -51.56
C ALA A 108 -63.28 -3.13 -51.72
N ASP A 109 -62.78 -3.28 -52.95
CA ASP A 109 -61.43 -3.79 -53.20
C ASP A 109 -60.32 -2.86 -52.69
N GLU A 110 -60.51 -1.54 -52.76
CA GLU A 110 -59.54 -0.58 -52.21
C GLU A 110 -59.53 -0.62 -50.67
N VAL A 111 -60.70 -0.70 -50.03
CA VAL A 111 -60.80 -0.89 -48.57
C VAL A 111 -60.15 -2.20 -48.14
N ARG A 112 -60.32 -3.29 -48.92
CA ARG A 112 -59.68 -4.58 -48.67
C ARG A 112 -58.16 -4.48 -48.70
N LYS A 113 -57.60 -3.82 -49.72
CA LYS A 113 -56.15 -3.57 -49.82
C LYS A 113 -55.62 -2.73 -48.67
N LEU A 114 -56.34 -1.66 -48.30
CA LEU A 114 -55.97 -0.82 -47.16
C LEU A 114 -55.98 -1.62 -45.85
N ALA A 115 -56.98 -2.48 -45.65
CA ALA A 115 -57.02 -3.38 -44.50
C ALA A 115 -55.81 -4.33 -44.47
N GLU A 116 -55.49 -5.02 -45.58
CA GLU A 116 -54.31 -5.90 -45.67
C GLU A 116 -53.00 -5.14 -45.38
N GLN A 117 -52.84 -3.93 -45.92
CA GLN A 117 -51.67 -3.07 -45.65
C GLN A 117 -51.60 -2.64 -44.18
N SER A 118 -52.71 -2.24 -43.58
CA SER A 118 -52.79 -1.92 -42.15
C SER A 118 -52.47 -3.13 -41.27
N GLY A 119 -52.90 -4.33 -41.65
CA GLY A 119 -52.57 -5.56 -40.94
C GLY A 119 -51.09 -5.91 -40.99
N GLN A 120 -50.45 -5.71 -42.14
CA GLN A 120 -49.00 -5.88 -42.29
C GLN A 120 -48.24 -4.88 -41.40
N ALA A 121 -48.66 -3.61 -41.39
CA ALA A 121 -48.07 -2.59 -40.54
C ALA A 121 -48.23 -2.94 -39.04
N ALA A 122 -49.41 -3.37 -38.61
CA ALA A 122 -49.66 -3.80 -37.23
C ALA A 122 -48.77 -4.97 -36.82
N LYS A 123 -48.58 -5.97 -37.70
CA LYS A 123 -47.66 -7.10 -37.46
C LYS A 123 -46.20 -6.64 -37.33
N GLN A 124 -45.77 -5.70 -38.17
CA GLN A 124 -44.43 -5.12 -38.08
C GLN A 124 -44.21 -4.38 -36.75
N ILE A 125 -45.18 -3.57 -36.32
CA ILE A 125 -45.12 -2.87 -35.02
C ILE A 125 -45.05 -3.89 -33.88
N SER A 126 -45.87 -4.95 -33.89
CA SER A 126 -45.83 -6.02 -32.88
C SER A 126 -44.47 -6.71 -32.83
N HIS A 127 -43.85 -6.97 -34.00
CA HIS A 127 -42.51 -7.56 -34.06
C HIS A 127 -41.42 -6.64 -33.48
N ILE A 128 -41.48 -5.35 -33.78
CA ILE A 128 -40.56 -4.34 -33.22
C ILE A 128 -40.76 -4.27 -31.70
N ALA A 129 -42.00 -4.20 -31.22
CA ALA A 129 -42.29 -4.14 -29.79
C ALA A 129 -41.74 -5.36 -29.03
N LYS A 130 -41.91 -6.58 -29.58
CA LYS A 130 -41.32 -7.81 -29.01
C LYS A 130 -39.79 -7.78 -28.98
N THR A 131 -39.17 -7.24 -30.02
CA THR A 131 -37.71 -7.10 -30.07
C THR A 131 -37.21 -6.14 -29.00
N ILE A 132 -37.87 -4.99 -28.84
CA ILE A 132 -37.52 -4.02 -27.80
C ILE A 132 -37.75 -4.63 -26.40
N LEU A 133 -38.81 -5.42 -26.22
CA LEU A 133 -39.10 -6.11 -24.96
C LEU A 133 -37.95 -7.06 -24.57
N SER A 134 -37.51 -7.88 -25.53
CA SER A 134 -36.37 -8.78 -25.32
C SER A 134 -35.09 -8.02 -24.98
N ASN A 135 -34.82 -6.90 -25.66
CA ASN A 135 -33.66 -6.07 -25.37
C ASN A 135 -33.75 -5.40 -23.99
N SER A 136 -34.95 -4.99 -23.57
CA SER A 136 -35.20 -4.43 -22.25
C SER A 136 -34.93 -5.47 -21.15
N GLN A 137 -35.37 -6.72 -21.34
CA GLN A 137 -35.05 -7.80 -20.40
C GLN A 137 -33.55 -8.05 -20.28
N ASN A 138 -32.84 -8.12 -21.41
CA ASN A 138 -31.38 -8.27 -21.40
C ASN A 138 -30.67 -7.12 -20.67
N ALA A 139 -31.20 -5.89 -20.80
CA ALA A 139 -30.69 -4.72 -20.09
C ALA A 139 -30.92 -4.84 -18.57
N VAL A 140 -32.08 -5.32 -18.13
CA VAL A 140 -32.38 -5.60 -16.72
C VAL A 140 -31.42 -6.66 -16.15
N ASP A 141 -31.17 -7.75 -16.89
CA ASP A 141 -30.26 -8.80 -16.44
C ASP A 141 -28.81 -8.27 -16.30
N SER A 142 -28.36 -7.46 -17.26
CA SER A 142 -27.03 -6.80 -17.22
C SER A 142 -26.93 -5.79 -16.08
N MET A 143 -28.02 -5.08 -15.76
CA MET A 143 -28.07 -4.17 -14.62
C MET A 143 -28.04 -4.92 -13.28
N ALA A 144 -28.70 -6.08 -13.18
CA ALA A 144 -28.62 -6.93 -11.99
C ALA A 144 -27.20 -7.45 -11.75
N GLU A 145 -26.50 -7.86 -12.81
CA GLU A 145 -25.08 -8.23 -12.73
C GLU A 145 -24.22 -7.02 -12.31
N SER A 146 -24.48 -5.84 -12.85
CA SER A 146 -23.78 -4.60 -12.46
C SER A 146 -23.94 -4.27 -10.97
N ILE A 147 -25.10 -4.52 -10.36
CA ILE A 147 -25.31 -4.32 -8.92
C ILE A 147 -24.41 -5.27 -8.12
N LYS A 148 -24.30 -6.54 -8.53
CA LYS A 148 -23.43 -7.52 -7.88
C LYS A 148 -21.96 -7.10 -7.94
N GLU A 149 -21.49 -6.63 -9.10
CA GLU A 149 -20.12 -6.13 -9.26
C GLU A 149 -19.85 -4.89 -8.40
N VAL A 150 -20.84 -4.00 -8.24
CA VAL A 150 -20.73 -2.84 -7.34
C VAL A 150 -20.63 -3.27 -5.88
N ASP A 151 -21.45 -4.21 -5.43
CA ASP A 151 -21.39 -4.75 -4.06
C ASP A 151 -20.05 -5.46 -3.78
N GLU A 152 -19.51 -6.21 -4.74
CA GLU A 152 -18.17 -6.80 -4.65
C GLU A 152 -17.08 -5.71 -4.57
N GLY A 153 -17.21 -4.65 -5.37
CA GLY A 153 -16.33 -3.48 -5.33
C GLY A 153 -16.35 -2.75 -3.98
N GLU A 154 -17.53 -2.61 -3.35
CA GLU A 154 -17.65 -2.02 -2.01
C GLU A 154 -16.94 -2.86 -0.94
N ASN A 155 -17.07 -4.19 -0.99
CA ASN A 155 -16.37 -5.08 -0.08
C ASN A 155 -14.84 -4.97 -0.23
N LEU A 156 -14.34 -4.93 -1.48
CA LEU A 156 -12.92 -4.76 -1.75
C LEU A 156 -12.38 -3.42 -1.22
N ILE A 157 -13.17 -2.34 -1.32
CA ILE A 157 -12.81 -1.04 -0.72
C ILE A 157 -12.72 -1.14 0.81
N LEU A 158 -13.62 -1.89 1.46
CA LEU A 158 -13.55 -2.10 2.91
C LEU A 158 -12.29 -2.87 3.32
N GLU A 159 -11.96 -3.95 2.60
CA GLU A 159 -10.73 -4.73 2.84
C GLU A 159 -9.46 -3.88 2.66
N ILE A 160 -9.41 -3.05 1.62
CA ILE A 160 -8.28 -2.14 1.39
C ILE A 160 -8.15 -1.12 2.53
N ASN A 161 -9.26 -0.59 3.06
CA ASN A 161 -9.20 0.34 4.19
C ASN A 161 -8.63 -0.32 5.44
N ASP A 162 -9.02 -1.56 5.76
CA ASP A 162 -8.46 -2.32 6.90
C ASP A 162 -6.95 -2.59 6.72
N GLN A 163 -6.52 -2.89 5.49
CA GLN A 163 -5.10 -3.01 5.16
C GLN A 163 -4.34 -1.68 5.33
N ILE A 164 -4.94 -0.55 4.94
CA ILE A 164 -4.33 0.77 5.15
C ILE A 164 -4.24 1.10 6.65
N ASP A 165 -5.24 0.75 7.45
CA ASP A 165 -5.20 0.95 8.91
C ASP A 165 -4.08 0.12 9.56
N THR A 166 -3.91 -1.12 9.12
CA THR A 166 -2.79 -1.97 9.55
C THR A 166 -1.44 -1.37 9.15
N LEU A 167 -1.32 -0.90 7.89
CA LEU A 167 -0.12 -0.25 7.39
C LEU A 167 0.23 1.03 8.17
N MET A 168 -0.77 1.83 8.55
CA MET A 168 -0.59 3.01 9.41
C MET A 168 -0.04 2.63 10.79
N LYS A 169 -0.50 1.52 11.37
CA LYS A 169 0.03 1.00 12.64
C LYS A 169 1.49 0.60 12.51
N ASP A 170 1.84 -0.12 11.44
CA ASP A 170 3.21 -0.56 11.19
C ASP A 170 4.17 0.64 10.97
N ILE A 171 3.72 1.67 10.25
CA ILE A 171 4.49 2.91 10.08
C ILE A 171 4.77 3.59 11.43
N ASN A 172 3.78 3.65 12.33
CA ASN A 172 3.98 4.21 13.66
C ASN A 172 5.01 3.41 14.48
N VAL A 173 4.98 2.08 14.39
CA VAL A 173 5.98 1.22 15.05
C VAL A 173 7.38 1.47 14.50
N VAL A 174 7.53 1.67 13.18
CA VAL A 174 8.82 2.01 12.56
C VAL A 174 9.33 3.38 13.04
N ALA A 175 8.45 4.38 13.13
CA ALA A 175 8.81 5.70 13.64
C ALA A 175 9.25 5.65 15.10
N GLU A 176 8.53 4.91 15.95
CA GLU A 176 8.89 4.73 17.36
C GLU A 176 10.25 4.03 17.51
N ARG A 177 10.49 2.96 16.74
CA ARG A 177 11.78 2.26 16.76
C ARG A 177 12.93 3.16 16.30
N SER A 178 12.70 3.97 15.28
CA SER A 178 13.70 4.93 14.80
C SER A 178 14.01 5.97 15.88
N GLN A 179 13.01 6.47 16.60
CA GLN A 179 13.21 7.38 17.72
C GLN A 179 14.01 6.74 18.86
N ASN A 180 13.76 5.46 19.18
CA ASN A 180 14.53 4.73 20.18
C ASN A 180 16.00 4.56 19.74
N ILE A 181 16.26 4.24 18.48
CA ILE A 181 17.63 4.17 17.93
C ILE A 181 18.34 5.52 18.05
N SER A 182 17.67 6.64 17.73
CA SER A 182 18.25 7.97 17.91
C SER A 182 18.63 8.25 19.37
N LYS A 183 17.82 7.79 20.33
CA LYS A 183 18.13 7.91 21.76
C LYS A 183 19.36 7.07 22.14
N GLU A 184 19.41 5.81 21.73
CA GLU A 184 20.54 4.91 22.00
C GLU A 184 21.84 5.45 21.39
N LEU A 185 21.80 6.03 20.17
CA LEU A 185 22.95 6.68 19.55
C LEU A 185 23.47 7.86 20.37
N SER A 186 22.57 8.66 20.94
CA SER A 186 22.95 9.77 21.84
C SER A 186 23.68 9.26 23.09
N GLU A 187 23.19 8.17 23.69
CA GLU A 187 23.87 7.52 24.83
C GLU A 187 25.24 6.94 24.41
N GLN A 188 25.33 6.37 23.20
CA GLN A 188 26.58 5.83 22.66
C GLN A 188 27.63 6.90 22.42
N TYR A 189 27.26 8.10 21.97
CA TYR A 189 28.21 9.24 21.89
C TYR A 189 28.80 9.60 23.25
N ASN A 190 28.00 9.59 24.31
CA ASN A 190 28.51 9.82 25.68
C ASN A 190 29.48 8.70 26.12
N HIS A 191 29.21 7.44 25.75
CA HIS A 191 30.13 6.34 26.03
C HIS A 191 31.45 6.46 25.26
N ILE A 192 31.40 6.91 24.01
CA ILE A 192 32.60 7.16 23.20
C ILE A 192 33.46 8.25 23.84
N ASP A 193 32.87 9.35 24.31
CA ASP A 193 33.59 10.43 24.98
C ASP A 193 34.32 9.94 26.25
N ASN A 194 33.63 9.15 27.08
CA ASN A 194 34.25 8.51 28.25
C ASN A 194 35.42 7.59 27.88
N ILE A 195 35.30 6.83 26.78
CA ILE A 195 36.40 5.97 26.28
C ILE A 195 37.60 6.82 25.86
N VAL A 196 37.38 7.97 25.21
CA VAL A 196 38.46 8.89 24.84
C VAL A 196 39.22 9.34 26.09
N THR A 197 38.51 9.77 27.14
CA THR A 197 39.14 10.17 28.41
C THR A 197 39.93 9.02 29.04
N MET A 198 39.35 7.82 29.14
CA MET A 198 40.05 6.66 29.71
C MET A 198 41.32 6.30 28.93
N VAL A 199 41.31 6.42 27.61
CA VAL A 199 42.51 6.16 26.78
C VAL A 199 43.59 7.21 27.02
N GLN A 200 43.23 8.48 27.23
CA GLN A 200 44.16 9.55 27.59
C GLN A 200 44.79 9.31 28.97
N ASP A 201 43.98 8.88 29.94
CA ASP A 201 44.47 8.55 31.29
C ASP A 201 45.45 7.37 31.24
N ILE A 202 45.13 6.31 30.49
CA ILE A 202 46.03 5.16 30.31
C ILE A 202 47.34 5.58 29.65
N SER A 203 47.30 6.47 28.65
CA SER A 203 48.50 7.02 28.01
C SER A 203 49.38 7.74 29.03
N SER A 204 48.77 8.60 29.86
CA SER A 204 49.47 9.37 30.89
C SER A 204 50.11 8.45 31.95
N ILE A 205 49.36 7.45 32.43
CA ILE A 205 49.86 6.44 33.39
C ILE A 205 51.01 5.63 32.78
N SER A 206 50.93 5.30 31.48
CA SER A 206 51.98 4.55 30.78
C SER A 206 53.27 5.36 30.67
N GLU A 207 53.16 6.67 30.41
CA GLU A 207 54.31 7.59 30.40
C GLU A 207 54.95 7.72 31.79
N GLU A 208 54.14 7.89 32.84
CA GLU A 208 54.63 7.94 34.23
C GLU A 208 55.30 6.62 34.64
N THR A 209 54.72 5.48 34.25
CA THR A 209 55.30 4.15 34.52
C THR A 209 56.63 3.96 33.80
N ALA A 210 56.74 4.42 32.54
CA ALA A 210 57.98 4.37 31.79
C ALA A 210 59.08 5.22 32.47
N ALA A 211 58.75 6.46 32.86
CA ALA A 211 59.67 7.34 33.58
C ALA A 211 60.11 6.74 34.93
N GLY A 212 59.18 6.18 35.71
CA GLY A 212 59.50 5.50 36.96
C GLY A 212 60.36 4.25 36.76
N THR A 213 60.18 3.53 35.64
CA THR A 213 61.02 2.36 35.29
C THR A 213 62.44 2.78 34.93
N GLU A 214 62.61 3.92 34.25
CA GLU A 214 63.94 4.51 33.97
C GLU A 214 64.65 4.92 35.26
N GLU A 215 63.95 5.57 36.20
CA GLU A 215 64.49 5.97 37.50
C GLU A 215 64.92 4.75 38.36
N VAL A 216 64.10 3.70 38.36
CA VAL A 216 64.44 2.43 39.03
C VAL A 216 65.67 1.78 38.40
N SER A 217 65.78 1.82 37.07
CA SER A 217 66.95 1.27 36.36
C SER A 217 68.23 2.03 36.71
N ALA A 218 68.19 3.37 36.73
CA ALA A 218 69.31 4.20 37.13
C ALA A 218 69.73 3.95 38.59
N SER A 219 68.76 3.83 39.50
CA SER A 219 69.01 3.51 40.91
C SER A 219 69.65 2.12 41.08
N ALA A 220 69.23 1.13 40.28
CA ALA A 220 69.83 -0.20 40.29
C ALA A 220 71.29 -0.20 39.79
N GLU A 221 71.63 0.63 38.81
CA GLU A 221 73.01 0.84 38.35
C GLU A 221 73.88 1.46 39.44
N GLU A 222 73.41 2.51 40.11
CA GLU A 222 74.12 3.16 41.22
C GLU A 222 74.33 2.21 42.41
N GLN A 223 73.30 1.42 42.74
CA GLN A 223 73.38 0.40 43.79
C GLN A 223 74.41 -0.68 43.43
N THR A 224 74.50 -1.08 42.16
CA THR A 224 75.49 -2.04 41.67
C THR A 224 76.91 -1.48 41.83
N ALA A 225 77.16 -0.24 41.41
CA ALA A 225 78.47 0.42 41.56
C ALA A 225 78.88 0.58 43.05
N THR A 226 77.91 0.86 43.91
CA THR A 226 78.14 0.94 45.36
C THR A 226 78.52 -0.43 45.94
N MET A 227 77.84 -1.50 45.50
CA MET A 227 78.18 -2.87 45.92
C MET A 227 79.57 -3.30 45.47
N GLU A 228 80.01 -2.90 44.28
CA GLU A 228 81.40 -3.11 43.82
C GLU A 228 82.41 -2.40 44.73
N SER A 229 82.12 -1.15 45.11
CA SER A 229 82.97 -0.37 46.03
C SER A 229 83.04 -0.97 47.44
N ILE A 230 81.92 -1.48 47.96
CA ILE A 230 81.85 -2.19 49.24
C ILE A 230 82.67 -3.49 49.17
N SER A 231 82.54 -4.24 48.08
CA SER A 231 83.29 -5.48 47.86
C SER A 231 84.81 -5.21 47.85
N ALA A 232 85.26 -4.19 47.12
CA ALA A 232 86.66 -3.76 47.09
C ALA A 232 87.17 -3.33 48.48
N SER A 233 86.41 -2.51 49.20
CA SER A 233 86.76 -2.07 50.56
C SER A 233 86.83 -3.23 51.55
N SER A 234 85.95 -4.23 51.41
CA SER A 234 85.95 -5.45 52.23
C SER A 234 87.20 -6.30 51.96
N GLN A 235 87.65 -6.38 50.70
CA GLN A 235 88.90 -7.06 50.35
C GLN A 235 90.12 -6.33 50.93
N ASP A 236 90.13 -4.99 50.90
CA ASP A 236 91.22 -4.21 51.48
C ASP A 236 91.25 -4.30 53.01
N LEU A 237 90.09 -4.29 53.68
CA LEU A 237 89.97 -4.58 55.10
C LEU A 237 90.49 -5.98 55.46
N ALA A 238 90.17 -6.99 54.65
CA ALA A 238 90.67 -8.35 54.84
C ALA A 238 92.21 -8.41 54.75
N LYS A 239 92.80 -7.76 53.75
CA LYS A 239 94.27 -7.62 53.62
C LYS A 239 94.88 -6.90 54.82
N LEU A 240 94.26 -5.82 55.29
CA LEU A 240 94.76 -5.06 56.44
C LEU A 240 94.71 -5.91 57.73
N ALA A 241 93.62 -6.66 57.94
CA ALA A 241 93.47 -7.58 59.05
C ALA A 241 94.52 -8.71 59.01
N GLU A 242 94.80 -9.26 57.81
CA GLU A 242 95.85 -10.25 57.60
C GLU A 242 97.24 -9.67 57.94
N ASN A 243 97.55 -8.47 57.45
CA ASN A 243 98.80 -7.77 57.77
C ASN A 243 98.96 -7.49 59.27
N LEU A 244 97.89 -7.04 59.94
CA LEU A 244 97.87 -6.83 61.39
C LEU A 244 98.09 -8.15 62.15
N SER A 245 97.43 -9.23 61.73
CA SER A 245 97.62 -10.58 62.30
C SER A 245 99.08 -11.04 62.18
N LEU A 246 99.69 -10.86 61.01
CA LEU A 246 101.11 -11.15 60.77
C LEU A 246 102.01 -10.30 61.69
N LEU A 247 101.70 -9.02 61.86
CA LEU A 247 102.48 -8.12 62.72
C LEU A 247 102.37 -8.53 64.20
N VAL A 248 101.18 -8.84 64.70
CA VAL A 248 100.95 -9.31 66.08
C VAL A 248 101.64 -10.65 66.33
N ASN A 249 101.65 -11.58 65.36
CA ASN A 249 102.38 -12.84 65.47
C ASN A 249 103.91 -12.66 65.59
N LYS A 250 104.49 -11.54 65.11
CA LYS A 250 105.90 -11.21 65.38
C LYS A 250 106.17 -10.79 66.82
N PHE A 251 105.15 -10.36 67.57
CA PHE A 251 105.24 -9.91 68.96
C PHE A 251 104.74 -10.94 69.98
N LYS A 252 104.17 -12.07 69.54
CA LYS A 252 103.93 -13.23 70.41
C LYS A 252 105.25 -13.97 70.63
N VAL A 253 105.85 -13.76 71.80
CA VAL A 253 106.94 -14.57 72.39
C VAL A 253 106.32 -15.77 73.10
#